data_AF-A0A1A7KH03-F1
#
_entry.id   AF-A0A1A7KH03-F1
#
_cell.length_a   1.000
_cell.length_b   1.000
_cell.length_c   1.000
_cell.angle_alpha   90.00
_cell.angle_beta   90.00
_cell.angle_gamma   90.00
#
_symmetry.space_group_name_H-M   'P 1'
#
loop_
_entity.id
_entity.type
_entity.pdbx_description
1 polymer ?
#
loop_
_entity_poly.entity_id
_entity_poly.type
_entity_poly.pdbx_seq_one_letter_code
_entity_poly.pdbx_strand_id
1 'polypeptide(L)'
;MNIFTTVSLIVFTATSVCISAQKYEPVILEAKKGNEKQNASAKKEEIKHFLQFGMMSRNHDSFKQKYGVHVLYENCVITPFMSEKAKKNNQEVAQYLNKKYGESWKKDLEIIPYGL
;
A
#
# COMPACT_ATOMS: atom_id res chain seq x y z
N MET A 1 14.48 70.59 2.30
CA MET A 1 14.20 69.91 1.01
C MET A 1 15.40 69.04 0.70
N ASN A 2 15.15 67.81 0.24
CA ASN A 2 16.11 66.80 -0.21
C ASN A 2 16.93 66.07 0.85
N ILE A 3 16.71 64.75 0.93
CA ILE A 3 17.55 63.70 0.29
C ILE A 3 17.02 62.28 0.65
N PHE A 4 15.92 62.22 1.40
CA PHE A 4 15.26 60.98 1.85
C PHE A 4 14.72 60.05 0.75
N THR A 5 14.83 60.37 -0.53
CA THR A 5 14.07 59.68 -1.60
C THR A 5 14.89 58.97 -2.66
N THR A 6 16.23 59.03 -2.66
CA THR A 6 17.05 58.48 -3.78
C THR A 6 18.06 57.40 -3.43
N VAL A 7 18.05 56.88 -2.20
CA VAL A 7 18.83 55.67 -1.86
C VAL A 7 17.88 54.52 -1.49
N SER A 8 16.74 54.47 -2.19
CA SER A 8 15.72 53.42 -2.13
C SER A 8 15.97 52.28 -3.13
N LEU A 9 17.13 52.22 -3.77
CA LEU A 9 17.51 51.15 -4.71
C LEU A 9 18.96 50.74 -4.41
N ILE A 10 19.25 49.44 -4.37
CA ILE A 10 20.60 48.82 -4.18
C ILE A 10 20.99 48.45 -2.73
N VAL A 11 20.04 48.05 -1.88
CA VAL A 11 20.36 47.14 -0.74
C VAL A 11 19.35 45.98 -0.73
N PHE A 12 19.17 45.38 -1.91
CA PHE A 12 18.65 44.03 -2.06
C PHE A 12 19.86 43.16 -2.41
N THR A 13 19.97 41.98 -1.80
CA THR A 13 20.98 40.91 -2.02
C THR A 13 22.18 40.88 -1.07
N ALA A 14 21.97 40.58 0.23
CA ALA A 14 22.95 39.82 1.03
C ALA A 14 22.38 39.32 2.36
N THR A 15 21.18 38.75 2.38
CA THR A 15 20.78 37.88 3.50
C THR A 15 20.81 36.45 3.00
N SER A 16 22.02 35.90 2.96
CA SER A 16 22.23 34.46 2.87
C SER A 16 21.63 33.86 4.13
N VAL A 17 20.41 33.35 4.04
CA VAL A 17 19.79 32.58 5.12
C VAL A 17 20.57 31.27 5.17
N CYS A 18 21.49 31.15 6.13
CA CYS A 18 22.09 29.88 6.48
C CYS A 18 20.97 28.93 6.90
N ILE A 19 20.58 28.02 6.01
CA ILE A 19 19.76 26.88 6.38
C ILE A 19 20.64 26.03 7.30
N SER A 20 20.46 26.20 8.61
CA SER A 20 21.12 25.35 9.59
C SER A 20 20.65 23.92 9.34
N ALA A 21 21.58 23.03 8.98
CA ALA A 21 21.32 21.60 8.89
C ALA A 21 20.82 21.13 10.26
N GLN A 22 19.53 20.88 10.38
CA GLN A 22 18.97 20.27 11.59
C GLN A 22 19.66 18.91 11.75
N LYS A 23 20.34 18.71 12.89
CA LYS A 23 20.91 17.41 13.25
C LYS A 23 19.76 16.39 13.24
N TYR A 24 19.80 15.52 12.24
CA TYR A 24 18.92 14.36 12.18
C TYR A 24 19.40 13.35 13.22
N GLU A 25 18.68 13.23 14.32
CA GLU A 25 18.78 12.04 15.15
C GLU A 25 17.90 10.95 14.51
N PRO A 26 18.47 9.80 14.11
CA PRO A 26 17.68 8.71 13.57
C PRO A 26 16.70 8.23 14.64
N VAL A 27 15.41 8.28 14.33
CA VAL A 27 14.39 7.61 15.13
C VAL A 27 14.68 6.12 15.02
N ILE A 28 15.25 5.54 16.07
CA ILE A 28 15.40 4.09 16.20
C ILE A 28 13.99 3.54 16.42
N LEU A 29 13.35 3.11 15.33
CA LEU A 29 12.17 2.27 15.42
C LEU A 29 12.64 0.92 15.91
N GLU A 30 12.48 0.67 17.22
CA GLU A 30 12.56 -0.71 17.71
C GLU A 30 11.47 -1.50 17.01
N ALA A 31 11.89 -2.30 16.03
CA ALA A 31 11.02 -3.27 15.41
C ALA A 31 10.59 -4.24 16.52
N LYS A 32 9.39 -4.02 17.07
CA LYS A 32 8.69 -5.11 17.74
C LYS A 32 8.46 -6.15 16.66
N LYS A 33 9.30 -7.19 16.68
CA LYS A 33 9.09 -8.42 15.93
C LYS A 33 7.71 -8.93 16.33
N GLY A 34 6.72 -8.58 15.52
CA GLY A 34 5.36 -9.07 15.66
C GLY A 34 5.45 -10.58 15.69
N ASN A 35 5.04 -11.16 16.81
CA ASN A 35 4.99 -12.60 16.97
C ASN A 35 3.80 -13.06 16.15
N GLU A 36 3.99 -13.22 14.83
CA GLU A 36 3.00 -13.79 13.93
C GLU A 36 2.97 -15.31 14.15
N LYS A 37 2.46 -15.68 15.32
CA LYS A 37 2.00 -17.02 15.64
C LYS A 37 0.51 -16.92 15.94
N GLN A 38 -0.29 -16.89 14.88
CA GLN A 38 -1.62 -17.46 14.97
C GLN A 38 -1.58 -18.86 14.38
N ASN A 39 -1.50 -19.81 15.31
CA ASN A 39 -1.85 -21.19 15.07
C ASN A 39 -3.32 -21.25 14.64
N ALA A 40 -3.58 -21.71 13.42
CA ALA A 40 -4.84 -22.33 13.05
C ALA A 40 -4.52 -23.66 12.38
N SER A 41 -4.17 -24.64 13.21
CA SER A 41 -4.26 -26.05 12.83
C SER A 41 -5.74 -26.43 12.83
N ALA A 42 -6.39 -26.29 11.68
CA ALA A 42 -7.71 -26.88 11.42
C ALA A 42 -7.88 -27.02 9.91
N LYS A 43 -7.71 -28.25 9.41
CA LYS A 43 -8.07 -28.73 8.06
C LYS A 43 -7.52 -27.87 6.90
N LYS A 44 -6.40 -28.31 6.33
CA LYS A 44 -5.75 -27.72 5.14
C LYS A 44 -6.61 -27.92 3.88
N GLU A 45 -7.79 -27.30 3.83
CA GLU A 45 -8.41 -26.95 2.57
C GLU A 45 -7.56 -25.84 1.95
N GLU A 46 -7.23 -25.97 0.67
CA GLU A 46 -6.41 -25.00 -0.06
C GLU A 46 -7.23 -23.71 -0.26
N ILE A 47 -7.19 -22.84 0.75
CA ILE A 47 -7.89 -21.56 0.74
C ILE A 47 -7.32 -20.68 -0.37
N LYS A 48 -8.17 -20.32 -1.33
CA LYS A 48 -7.83 -19.41 -2.43
C LYS A 48 -7.78 -17.97 -1.92
N HIS A 49 -6.86 -17.18 -2.44
CA HIS A 49 -6.72 -15.79 -2.04
C HIS A 49 -6.27 -14.91 -3.19
N PHE A 50 -6.77 -13.68 -3.23
CA PHE A 50 -6.18 -12.62 -4.04
C PHE A 50 -4.97 -12.04 -3.32
N LEU A 51 -3.92 -11.71 -4.08
CA LEU A 51 -2.75 -10.97 -3.63
C LEU A 51 -2.91 -9.50 -4.04
N GLN A 52 -2.90 -8.62 -3.06
CA GLN A 52 -3.00 -7.17 -3.25
C GLN A 52 -1.79 -6.50 -2.60
N PHE A 53 -1.23 -5.48 -3.23
CA PHE A 53 -0.13 -4.71 -2.64
C PHE A 53 -0.63 -3.39 -2.06
N GLY A 54 0.04 -2.95 -1.00
CA GLY A 54 -0.20 -1.66 -0.37
C GLY A 54 -0.98 -1.76 0.94
N MET A 55 -1.43 -0.61 1.45
CA MET A 55 -2.22 -0.57 2.66
C MET A 55 -3.59 -1.22 2.46
N MET A 56 -4.05 -1.96 3.47
CA MET A 56 -5.41 -2.49 3.47
C MET A 56 -6.40 -1.33 3.45
N SER A 57 -7.08 -1.16 2.31
CA SER A 57 -8.04 -0.08 2.10
C SER A 57 -9.44 -0.40 2.62
N ARG A 58 -9.79 -1.69 2.75
CA ARG A 58 -11.12 -2.17 3.15
C ARG A 58 -11.05 -3.52 3.87
N ASN A 59 -12.09 -3.81 4.67
CA ASN A 59 -12.31 -5.14 5.23
C ASN A 59 -13.03 -6.03 4.18
N HIS A 60 -12.54 -7.26 3.98
CA HIS A 60 -13.06 -8.25 3.04
C HIS A 60 -13.68 -9.48 3.70
N ASP A 61 -14.03 -9.40 4.99
CA ASP A 61 -14.61 -10.52 5.73
C ASP A 61 -15.93 -11.00 5.12
N SER A 62 -16.77 -10.09 4.64
CA SER A 62 -18.02 -10.42 3.93
C SER A 62 -17.75 -11.18 2.63
N PHE A 63 -16.75 -10.73 1.85
CA PHE A 63 -16.31 -11.41 0.63
C PHE A 63 -15.79 -12.82 0.94
N LYS A 64 -14.94 -12.94 1.95
CA LYS A 64 -14.42 -14.23 2.44
C LYS A 64 -15.55 -15.16 2.86
N GLN A 65 -16.51 -14.67 3.65
CA GLN A 65 -17.64 -15.49 4.12
C GLN A 65 -18.51 -15.96 2.95
N LYS A 66 -18.74 -15.11 1.95
CA LYS A 66 -19.58 -15.42 0.79
C LYS A 66 -18.91 -16.35 -0.21
N TYR A 67 -17.63 -16.15 -0.50
CA TYR A 67 -16.92 -16.82 -1.60
C TYR A 67 -15.90 -17.86 -1.16
N GLY A 68 -15.53 -17.88 0.13
CA GLY A 68 -14.43 -18.70 0.65
C GLY A 68 -13.06 -18.29 0.09
N VAL A 69 -12.93 -17.04 -0.38
CA VAL A 69 -11.71 -16.49 -0.97
C VAL A 69 -11.24 -15.30 -0.15
N HIS A 70 -9.97 -15.30 0.23
CA HIS A 70 -9.37 -14.22 1.02
C HIS A 70 -8.78 -13.12 0.12
N VAL A 71 -8.52 -11.95 0.70
CA VAL A 71 -7.63 -10.93 0.13
C VAL A 71 -6.45 -10.78 1.07
N LEU A 72 -5.26 -11.13 0.61
CA LEU A 72 -4.01 -10.94 1.34
C LEU A 72 -3.34 -9.67 0.86
N TYR A 73 -3.05 -8.78 1.80
CA TYR A 73 -2.33 -7.55 1.56
C TYR A 73 -0.85 -7.75 1.83
N GLU A 74 -0.04 -7.55 0.80
CA GLU A 74 1.40 -7.55 0.82
C GLU A 74 1.93 -6.10 0.89
N ASN A 75 3.19 -5.95 1.29
CA ASN A 75 3.83 -4.65 1.44
C ASN A 75 3.88 -3.85 0.12
N CYS A 76 4.11 -2.54 0.23
CA CYS A 76 4.15 -1.61 -0.91
C CYS A 76 5.37 -1.79 -1.83
N VAL A 77 6.41 -2.49 -1.37
CA VAL A 77 7.64 -2.72 -2.15
C VAL A 77 7.43 -3.95 -3.01
N ILE A 78 7.25 -3.74 -4.32
CA ILE A 78 6.91 -4.79 -5.28
C ILE A 78 8.11 -5.03 -6.20
N THR A 79 8.56 -6.28 -6.29
CA THR A 79 9.54 -6.71 -7.31
C THR A 79 8.84 -7.23 -8.57
N PRO A 80 9.51 -7.28 -9.73
CA PRO A 80 8.93 -7.88 -10.94
C PRO A 80 8.44 -9.32 -10.73
N PHE A 81 9.20 -10.13 -9.97
CA PHE A 81 8.81 -11.50 -9.65
C PHE A 81 7.52 -11.56 -8.80
N MET A 82 7.40 -10.69 -7.79
CA MET A 82 6.19 -10.61 -6.95
C MET A 82 4.97 -10.17 -7.77
N SER A 83 5.15 -9.19 -8.65
CA SER A 83 4.12 -8.69 -9.56
C SER A 83 3.58 -9.82 -10.45
N GLU A 84 4.46 -10.56 -11.15
CA GLU A 84 4.05 -11.66 -12.02
C GLU A 84 3.39 -12.81 -11.24
N LYS A 85 3.90 -13.13 -10.05
CA LYS A 85 3.28 -14.12 -9.16
C LYS A 85 1.86 -13.70 -8.76
N ALA A 86 1.68 -12.45 -8.34
CA ALA A 86 0.37 -11.94 -7.94
C ALA A 86 -0.62 -11.93 -9.11
N LYS A 87 -0.19 -11.47 -10.29
CA LYS A 87 -0.99 -11.49 -11.51
C LYS A 87 -1.47 -12.90 -11.86
N LYS A 88 -0.55 -13.87 -11.92
CA LYS A 88 -0.90 -15.26 -12.25
C LYS A 88 -1.88 -15.85 -11.22
N ASN A 89 -1.59 -15.71 -9.93
CA ASN A 89 -2.47 -16.17 -8.86
C ASN A 89 -3.87 -15.55 -8.96
N ASN A 90 -3.94 -14.22 -9.13
CA ASN A 90 -5.21 -13.52 -9.15
C ASN A 90 -6.05 -13.89 -10.38
N GLN A 91 -5.42 -14.13 -11.52
CA GLN A 91 -6.07 -14.66 -12.71
C GLN A 91 -6.68 -16.05 -12.47
N GLU A 92 -5.96 -16.95 -11.80
CA GLU A 92 -6.46 -18.29 -11.45
C GLU A 92 -7.65 -18.21 -10.49
N VAL A 93 -7.58 -17.34 -9.46
CA VAL A 93 -8.69 -17.13 -8.53
C VAL A 93 -9.91 -16.50 -9.22
N ALA A 94 -9.70 -15.53 -10.10
CA ALA A 94 -10.76 -14.91 -10.88
C ALA A 94 -11.45 -15.93 -11.81
N GLN A 95 -10.68 -16.81 -12.46
CA GLN A 95 -11.25 -17.90 -13.27
C GLN A 95 -12.09 -18.87 -12.43
N TYR A 96 -11.61 -19.24 -11.23
CA TYR A 96 -12.38 -20.05 -10.29
C TYR A 96 -13.70 -19.38 -9.90
N LEU A 97 -13.68 -18.10 -9.54
CA LEU A 97 -14.87 -17.36 -9.16
C LEU A 97 -15.83 -17.17 -10.35
N ASN A 98 -15.30 -16.86 -11.54
CA ASN A 98 -16.09 -16.75 -12.77
C ASN A 98 -16.81 -18.07 -13.10
N LYS A 99 -16.11 -19.21 -12.96
CA LYS A 99 -16.69 -20.53 -13.21
C LYS A 99 -17.83 -20.86 -12.24
N LYS A 100 -17.74 -20.41 -10.98
CA LYS A 100 -18.68 -20.79 -9.92
C LYS A 100 -19.82 -19.77 -9.72
N TYR A 101 -19.56 -18.49 -9.95
CA TYR A 101 -20.45 -17.38 -9.59
C TYR A 101 -20.68 -16.37 -10.73
N GLY A 102 -20.12 -16.62 -11.93
CA GLY A 102 -20.07 -15.62 -13.00
C GLY A 102 -19.26 -14.40 -12.59
N GLU A 103 -19.52 -13.24 -13.18
CA GLU A 103 -18.76 -12.01 -12.86
C GLU A 103 -19.33 -11.22 -11.66
N SER A 104 -20.37 -11.73 -11.00
CA SER A 104 -21.06 -11.04 -9.91
C SER A 104 -20.15 -10.68 -8.73
N TRP A 105 -19.17 -11.53 -8.43
CA TRP A 105 -18.21 -11.35 -7.33
C TRP A 105 -17.37 -10.08 -7.44
N LYS A 106 -17.17 -9.54 -8.65
CA LYS A 106 -16.39 -8.30 -8.86
C LYS A 106 -17.01 -7.11 -8.13
N LYS A 107 -18.35 -7.05 -8.08
CA LYS A 107 -19.08 -5.98 -7.38
C LYS A 107 -18.95 -6.10 -5.87
N ASP A 108 -18.91 -7.32 -5.37
CA ASP A 108 -18.88 -7.62 -3.93
C ASP A 108 -17.48 -7.52 -3.32
N LEU A 109 -16.43 -7.63 -4.13
CA LEU A 109 -15.05 -7.45 -3.69
C LEU A 109 -14.70 -5.96 -3.49
N GLU A 110 -15.39 -5.08 -4.21
CA GLU A 110 -15.25 -3.62 -4.18
C GLU A 110 -13.84 -3.05 -4.41
N ILE A 111 -12.90 -3.91 -4.78
CA ILE A 111 -11.55 -3.59 -5.28
C ILE A 111 -11.30 -4.44 -6.52
N ILE A 112 -10.43 -3.96 -7.40
CA ILE A 112 -9.89 -4.77 -8.51
C ILE A 112 -8.56 -5.35 -8.01
N PRO A 113 -8.45 -6.67 -7.84
CA PRO A 113 -7.19 -7.31 -7.47
C PRO A 113 -6.08 -6.98 -8.46
N TYR A 114 -4.85 -6.89 -7.97
CA TYR A 114 -3.68 -6.63 -8.80
C TYR A 114 -3.61 -7.57 -10.02
N GLY A 115 -3.43 -7.01 -11.22
CA GLY A 115 -3.24 -7.78 -12.45
C GLY A 115 -4.51 -8.34 -13.09
N LEU A 116 -5.70 -7.93 -12.63
CA LEU A 116 -7.00 -8.21 -13.25
C LEU A 116 -7.58 -7.00 -13.99
#